data_AF-A0AAD9QCZ6-F1
#
_entry.id   AF-A0AAD9QCZ6-F1
#
_cell.length_a   1.000
_cell.length_b   1.000
_cell.length_c   1.000
_cell.angle_alpha   90.00
_cell.angle_beta   90.00
_cell.angle_gamma   90.00
#
_symmetry.space_group_name_H-M   'P 1'
#
loop_
_entity.id
_entity.type
_entity.pdbx_description
1 polymer ?
#
loop_
_entity_poly.entity_id
_entity_poly.type
_entity_poly.pdbx_seq_one_letter_code
_entity_poly.pdbx_strand_id
1 'polypeptide(L)'
;TQNYDKAPAITLKEGKTSLFRWKVEQFSLYADTVIASPCCLSPERCRWRGVWENSILYLQLQAAANPVNAKIRVVPLNDNKEAVTVLITDLREGEMVKAGGETLKNACLNEDQLKVKFIITIYSYN
;
A
#
# COMPACT_ATOMS: atom_id res chain seq x y z
N THR A 1 19.71 -38.39 -22.03
CA THR A 1 18.76 -37.68 -21.15
C THR A 1 19.42 -36.38 -20.74
N GLN A 2 19.04 -35.25 -21.35
CA GLN A 2 19.57 -33.94 -20.96
C GLN A 2 18.91 -33.54 -19.64
N ASN A 3 19.71 -33.45 -18.58
CA ASN A 3 19.29 -32.80 -17.33
C ASN A 3 19.08 -31.31 -17.65
N TYR A 4 17.82 -30.89 -17.73
CA TYR A 4 17.49 -29.49 -17.60
C TYR A 4 17.81 -29.12 -16.15
N ASP A 5 19.01 -28.55 -15.95
CA ASP A 5 19.38 -27.93 -14.68
C ASP A 5 18.23 -27.01 -14.26
N LYS A 6 17.69 -27.30 -13.07
CA LYS A 6 16.68 -26.48 -12.42
C LYS A 6 17.21 -25.07 -12.36
N ALA A 7 16.66 -24.17 -13.18
CA ALA A 7 16.88 -22.75 -13.02
C ALA A 7 16.62 -22.42 -11.54
N PRO A 8 17.54 -21.71 -10.86
CA PRO A 8 17.38 -21.41 -9.44
C PRO A 8 16.05 -20.68 -9.28
N ALA A 9 15.19 -21.21 -8.39
CA ALA A 9 13.94 -20.55 -8.07
C ALA A 9 14.28 -19.17 -7.50
N ILE A 10 13.92 -18.12 -8.25
CA ILE A 10 14.14 -16.74 -7.84
C ILE A 10 13.41 -16.55 -6.51
N THR A 11 14.18 -16.43 -5.43
CA THR A 11 13.64 -16.28 -4.08
C THR A 11 13.64 -14.80 -3.74
N LEU A 12 12.46 -14.25 -3.44
CA LEU A 12 12.32 -12.88 -2.97
C LEU A 12 12.87 -12.76 -1.54
N LYS A 13 13.84 -11.88 -1.35
CA LYS A 13 14.36 -11.52 -0.04
C LYS A 13 13.56 -10.36 0.54
N GLU A 14 13.01 -10.56 1.74
CA GLU A 14 12.30 -9.53 2.48
C GLU A 14 13.27 -8.37 2.82
N GLY A 15 12.93 -7.18 2.34
CA GLY A 15 13.68 -5.95 2.57
C GLY A 15 13.18 -5.19 3.79
N LYS A 16 13.40 -3.87 3.81
CA LYS A 16 13.01 -3.04 4.95
C LYS A 16 11.51 -2.75 4.91
N THR A 17 10.96 -2.57 6.11
CA THR A 17 9.56 -2.20 6.28
C THR A 17 9.45 -0.70 6.56
N SER A 18 8.58 -0.03 5.82
CA SER A 18 8.18 1.36 6.01
C SER A 18 6.76 1.42 6.56
N LEU A 19 6.44 2.46 7.32
CA LEU A 19 5.07 2.72 7.72
C LEU A 19 4.77 4.22 7.72
N PHE A 20 3.53 4.56 7.40
CA PHE A 20 3.02 5.91 7.59
C PHE A 20 1.54 5.88 7.97
N ARG A 21 1.10 6.96 8.61
CA ARG A 21 -0.28 7.15 9.05
C ARG A 21 -0.87 8.30 8.25
N TRP A 22 -2.12 8.13 7.83
CA TRP A 22 -2.89 9.17 7.17
C TRP A 22 -4.16 9.41 7.96
N LYS A 23 -4.38 10.67 8.33
CA LYS A 23 -5.59 11.14 8.97
C LYS A 23 -6.16 12.30 8.17
N VAL A 24 -7.47 12.27 7.94
CA VAL A 24 -8.23 13.36 7.33
C VAL A 24 -9.40 13.65 8.24
N GLU A 25 -9.53 14.90 8.66
CA GLU A 25 -10.68 15.38 9.41
C GLU A 25 -11.71 15.98 8.47
N GLN A 26 -12.97 16.02 8.89
CA GLN A 26 -14.08 16.55 8.09
C GLN A 26 -14.17 15.85 6.73
N PHE A 27 -14.06 14.52 6.75
CA PHE A 27 -13.91 13.67 5.57
C PHE A 27 -15.07 13.80 4.58
N SER A 28 -16.27 14.06 5.10
CA SER A 28 -17.50 14.33 4.35
C SER A 28 -17.34 15.45 3.33
N LEU A 29 -16.50 16.46 3.60
CA LEU A 29 -16.20 17.54 2.65
C LEU A 29 -15.46 17.06 1.40
N TYR A 30 -14.85 15.88 1.46
CA TYR A 30 -14.00 15.30 0.41
C TYR A 30 -14.57 14.01 -0.18
N ALA A 31 -15.81 13.63 0.15
CA ALA A 31 -16.39 12.34 -0.24
C ALA A 31 -16.34 12.11 -1.76
N ASP A 32 -16.55 13.17 -2.54
CA ASP A 32 -16.57 13.17 -4.01
C ASP A 32 -15.29 13.77 -4.63
N THR A 33 -14.26 14.02 -3.82
CA THR A 33 -12.99 14.61 -4.27
C THR A 33 -11.86 13.60 -4.18
N VAL A 34 -10.95 13.63 -5.16
CA VAL A 34 -9.71 12.89 -5.06
C VAL A 34 -8.80 13.58 -4.05
N ILE A 35 -8.49 12.90 -2.95
CA ILE A 35 -7.54 13.39 -1.94
C ILE A 35 -6.39 12.41 -1.78
N ALA A 36 -5.21 12.93 -1.46
CA ALA A 36 -4.02 12.13 -1.27
C ALA A 36 -3.30 12.53 0.02
N SER A 37 -2.68 11.57 0.67
CA SER A 37 -1.79 11.83 1.80
C SER A 37 -0.52 12.55 1.35
N PRO A 38 0.20 13.22 2.27
CA PRO A 38 1.60 13.52 2.06
C PRO A 38 2.39 12.25 1.71
N CYS A 39 3.50 12.43 0.99
CA CYS A 39 4.30 11.33 0.51
C CYS A 39 5.20 10.77 1.61
N CYS A 40 5.31 9.45 1.69
CA CYS A 40 6.24 8.72 2.53
C CYS A 40 7.38 8.17 1.68
N LEU A 41 8.63 8.42 2.09
CA LEU A 41 9.81 7.83 1.45
C LEU A 41 10.19 6.54 2.17
N SER A 42 10.26 5.45 1.41
CA SER A 42 10.79 4.17 1.90
C SER A 42 12.33 4.13 1.83
N PRO A 43 13.01 3.26 2.61
CA PRO A 43 14.46 3.08 2.57
C PRO A 43 15.02 2.79 1.16
N GLU A 44 14.23 2.13 0.33
CA GLU A 44 14.52 1.80 -1.07
C GLU A 44 14.31 3.00 -2.02
N ARG A 45 14.13 4.21 -1.46
CA ARG A 45 13.89 5.49 -2.16
C ARG A 45 12.62 5.52 -3.01
N CYS A 46 11.68 4.61 -2.76
CA CYS A 46 10.36 4.66 -3.38
C CYS A 46 9.47 5.65 -2.62
N ARG A 47 8.67 6.45 -3.35
CA ARG A 47 7.69 7.39 -2.79
C ARG A 47 6.30 6.78 -2.82
N TRP A 48 5.66 6.76 -1.66
CA TRP A 48 4.34 6.17 -1.45
C TRP A 48 3.36 7.22 -0.95
N ARG A 49 2.08 7.10 -1.29
CA ARG A 49 1.01 7.90 -0.67
C ARG A 49 -0.32 7.16 -0.68
N GLY A 50 -1.13 7.40 0.34
CA GLY A 50 -2.52 6.98 0.33
C GLY A 50 -3.30 7.88 -0.62
N VAL A 51 -4.23 7.31 -1.38
CA VAL A 51 -5.13 8.04 -2.28
C VAL A 51 -6.56 7.59 -1.99
N TRP A 52 -7.47 8.54 -1.87
CA TRP A 52 -8.89 8.28 -1.88
C TRP A 52 -9.45 8.76 -3.21
N GLU A 53 -10.06 7.85 -3.96
CA GLU A 53 -10.65 8.14 -5.26
C GLU A 53 -11.88 7.26 -5.46
N ASN A 54 -12.98 7.83 -5.95
CA ASN A 54 -14.22 7.11 -6.25
C ASN A 54 -14.69 6.23 -5.09
N SER A 55 -14.65 6.76 -3.86
CA SER A 55 -15.06 6.04 -2.66
C SER A 55 -14.21 4.81 -2.32
N ILE A 56 -13.00 4.71 -2.88
CA ILE A 56 -12.06 3.61 -2.68
C ILE A 56 -10.75 4.15 -2.12
N LEU A 57 -10.22 3.44 -1.12
CA LEU A 57 -8.89 3.69 -0.59
C LEU A 57 -7.85 2.93 -1.42
N TYR A 58 -6.83 3.64 -1.86
CA TYR A 58 -5.68 3.13 -2.59
C TYR A 58 -4.37 3.45 -1.87
N LEU A 59 -3.36 2.63 -2.13
CA LEU A 59 -1.96 3.00 -1.95
C LEU A 59 -1.33 3.19 -3.33
N GLN A 60 -0.75 4.35 -3.58
CA GLN A 60 -0.04 4.65 -4.82
C GLN A 60 1.47 4.54 -4.64
N LEU A 61 2.14 3.89 -5.59
CA LEU A 61 3.58 4.01 -5.80
C LEU A 61 3.84 5.24 -6.67
N GLN A 62 4.04 6.40 -6.04
CA GLN A 62 4.14 7.65 -6.78
C GLN A 62 5.45 7.78 -7.57
N ALA A 63 6.55 7.25 -7.04
CA ALA A 63 7.85 7.27 -7.74
C ALA A 63 8.71 6.09 -7.33
N ALA A 64 9.36 5.44 -8.30
CA ALA A 64 10.30 4.36 -8.06
C ALA A 64 11.29 4.23 -9.23
N ALA A 65 12.54 3.90 -8.92
CA ALA A 65 13.56 3.70 -9.97
C ALA A 65 13.34 2.41 -10.78
N ASN A 66 12.75 1.38 -10.14
CA ASN A 66 12.47 0.07 -10.73
C ASN A 66 11.09 -0.42 -10.26
N PRO A 67 10.47 -1.39 -10.96
CA PRO A 67 9.29 -2.09 -10.45
C PRO A 67 9.54 -2.66 -9.05
N VAL A 68 8.49 -2.63 -8.22
CA VAL A 68 8.57 -2.96 -6.80
C VAL A 68 7.74 -4.20 -6.50
N ASN A 69 8.36 -5.19 -5.87
CA ASN A 69 7.66 -6.28 -5.20
C ASN A 69 7.40 -5.86 -3.75
N ALA A 70 6.16 -5.90 -3.28
CA ALA A 70 5.81 -5.43 -1.94
C ALA A 70 4.71 -6.24 -1.27
N LYS A 71 4.83 -6.38 0.05
CA LYS A 71 3.74 -6.74 0.97
C LYS A 71 3.20 -5.47 1.57
N ILE A 72 1.94 -5.17 1.30
CA ILE A 72 1.24 -3.99 1.80
C ILE A 72 0.22 -4.46 2.82
N ARG A 73 0.33 -3.95 4.04
CA ARG A 73 -0.65 -4.14 5.10
C ARG A 73 -1.32 -2.81 5.42
N VAL A 74 -2.63 -2.78 5.34
CA VAL A 74 -3.47 -1.62 5.60
C VAL A 74 -4.23 -1.85 6.89
N VAL A 75 -4.11 -0.92 7.83
CA VAL A 75 -4.65 -1.06 9.19
C VAL A 75 -5.51 0.16 9.49
N PRO A 76 -6.82 0.01 9.69
CA PRO A 76 -7.65 1.08 10.22
C PRO A 76 -7.16 1.45 11.62
N LEU A 77 -7.04 2.73 11.91
CA LEU A 77 -6.60 3.18 13.24
C LEU A 77 -7.73 3.23 14.27
N ASN A 78 -8.98 3.19 13.81
CA ASN A 78 -10.16 3.14 14.70
C ASN A 78 -10.46 1.71 15.15
N ASP A 79 -10.23 0.71 14.29
CA ASP A 79 -10.40 -0.70 14.60
C ASP A 79 -9.30 -1.53 13.91
N ASN A 80 -8.37 -2.06 14.70
CA ASN A 80 -7.24 -2.84 14.20
C ASN A 80 -7.63 -4.25 13.69
N LYS A 81 -8.86 -4.73 13.94
CA LYS A 81 -9.30 -6.09 13.59
C LYS A 81 -9.44 -6.30 12.08
N GLU A 82 -9.82 -5.26 11.35
CA GLU A 82 -10.09 -5.31 9.91
C GLU A 82 -8.85 -5.10 9.03
N ALA A 83 -7.65 -5.33 9.57
CA ALA A 83 -6.42 -5.12 8.80
C ALA A 83 -6.30 -6.08 7.61
N VAL A 84 -6.07 -5.55 6.42
CA VAL A 84 -5.89 -6.33 5.19
C VAL A 84 -4.42 -6.37 4.81
N THR A 85 -3.95 -7.50 4.29
CA THR A 85 -2.60 -7.64 3.71
C THR A 85 -2.72 -8.09 2.26
N VAL A 86 -1.98 -7.44 1.37
CA VAL A 86 -1.91 -7.73 -0.06
C VAL A 86 -0.45 -7.92 -0.45
N LEU A 87 -0.18 -8.96 -1.24
CA LEU A 87 1.12 -9.18 -1.89
C LEU A 87 1.05 -8.71 -3.33
N ILE A 88 2.05 -7.97 -3.77
CA ILE A 88 2.10 -7.40 -5.12
C ILE A 88 3.48 -7.63 -5.69
N THR A 89 3.48 -8.02 -6.94
CA THR A 89 4.68 -8.18 -7.75
C THR A 89 4.69 -7.16 -8.88
N ASP A 90 5.88 -6.65 -9.21
CA ASP A 90 6.12 -5.73 -10.32
C ASP A 90 5.27 -4.44 -10.34
N LEU A 91 4.98 -3.86 -9.16
CA LEU A 91 4.27 -2.58 -9.07
C LEU A 91 5.12 -1.45 -9.66
N ARG A 92 4.59 -0.72 -10.62
CA ARG A 92 5.30 0.34 -11.36
C ARG A 92 4.98 1.73 -10.83
N GLU A 93 5.85 2.68 -11.19
CA GLU A 93 5.62 4.09 -10.91
C GLU A 93 4.26 4.56 -11.47
N GLY A 94 3.52 5.30 -10.64
CA GLY A 94 2.18 5.81 -10.91
C GLY A 94 1.06 4.84 -10.55
N GLU A 95 1.33 3.54 -10.43
CA GLU A 95 0.30 2.54 -10.20
C GLU A 95 -0.31 2.62 -8.80
N MET A 96 -1.60 2.28 -8.74
CA MET A 96 -2.42 2.30 -7.53
C MET A 96 -2.90 0.91 -7.19
N VAL A 97 -2.86 0.62 -5.91
CA VAL A 97 -3.29 -0.64 -5.34
C VAL A 97 -4.49 -0.40 -4.47
N LYS A 98 -5.58 -1.11 -4.72
CA LYS A 98 -6.74 -1.07 -3.84
C LYS A 98 -6.35 -1.59 -2.45
N ALA A 99 -6.52 -0.74 -1.44
CA ALA A 99 -6.09 -0.99 -0.07
C ALA A 99 -6.95 -2.05 0.64
N GLY A 100 -8.17 -2.32 0.14
CA GLY A 100 -9.07 -3.36 0.63
C GLY A 100 -10.51 -3.18 0.14
N GLY A 101 -11.42 -4.02 0.65
CA GLY A 101 -12.85 -3.98 0.34
C GLY A 101 -13.64 -2.95 1.15
N GLU A 102 -14.97 -3.01 1.04
CA GLU A 102 -15.90 -2.09 1.73
C GLU A 102 -15.80 -2.17 3.26
N THR A 103 -15.57 -3.36 3.82
CA THR A 103 -15.37 -3.53 5.27
C THR A 103 -14.17 -2.74 5.80
N LEU A 104 -13.01 -2.82 5.12
CA LEU A 104 -11.83 -2.06 5.49
C LEU A 104 -12.06 -0.55 5.33
N LYS A 105 -12.73 -0.15 4.25
CA LYS A 105 -13.12 1.26 4.00
C LYS A 105 -13.91 1.81 5.20
N ASN A 106 -14.94 1.08 5.63
CA ASN A 106 -15.79 1.49 6.75
C ASN A 106 -15.04 1.49 8.08
N ALA A 107 -14.14 0.54 8.32
CA ALA A 107 -13.29 0.56 9.52
C ALA A 107 -12.31 1.75 9.53
N CYS A 108 -11.88 2.22 8.36
CA CYS A 108 -11.01 3.40 8.23
C CYS A 108 -11.76 4.72 8.41
N LEU A 109 -13.07 4.75 8.18
CA LEU A 109 -13.95 5.91 8.33
C LEU A 109 -14.69 5.86 9.66
N ASN A 110 -14.44 6.81 10.56
CA ASN A 110 -15.17 6.94 11.82
C ASN A 110 -15.41 8.40 12.16
N GLU A 111 -16.61 8.75 12.62
CA GLU A 111 -16.96 10.09 13.12
C GLU A 111 -16.48 11.23 12.19
N ASP A 112 -16.75 11.08 10.89
CA ASP A 112 -16.32 12.02 9.84
C ASP A 112 -14.80 12.16 9.67
N GLN A 113 -14.04 11.12 10.00
CA GLN A 113 -12.59 11.10 9.87
C GLN A 113 -12.12 9.83 9.16
N LEU A 114 -11.21 9.98 8.20
CA LEU A 114 -10.41 8.86 7.69
C LEU A 114 -9.19 8.71 8.58
N LYS A 115 -8.97 7.51 9.15
CA LYS A 115 -7.74 7.19 9.88
C LYS A 115 -7.21 5.82 9.50
N VAL A 116 -6.10 5.82 8.77
CA VAL A 116 -5.48 4.59 8.26
C VAL A 116 -3.97 4.61 8.44
N LYS A 117 -3.39 3.42 8.59
CA LYS A 117 -1.95 3.18 8.63
C LYS A 117 -1.60 2.19 7.53
N PHE A 118 -0.62 2.57 6.72
CA PHE A 118 -0.01 1.69 5.73
C PHE A 118 1.31 1.17 6.28
N ILE A 119 1.55 -0.12 6.10
CA ILE A 119 2.80 -0.81 6.42
C ILE A 119 3.25 -1.49 5.13
N ILE A 120 4.43 -1.16 4.64
CA ILE A 120 4.92 -1.58 3.33
C ILE A 120 6.26 -2.28 3.54
N THR A 121 6.35 -3.53 3.13
CA THR A 121 7.61 -4.27 3.12
C THR A 121 8.00 -4.53 1.68
N ILE A 122 9.11 -3.97 1.24
CA ILE A 122 9.62 -4.15 -0.12
C ILE A 122 10.47 -5.41 -0.18
N TYR A 123 10.28 -6.21 -1.23
CA TYR A 123 11.07 -7.41 -1.52
C TYR A 123 12.04 -7.12 -2.65
N SER A 124 13.23 -7.70 -2.54
CA SER A 124 14.27 -7.64 -3.56
C SER A 124 14.53 -9.04 -4.11
N TYR A 125 14.91 -9.12 -5.38
CA TYR A 125 15.44 -10.34 -5.95
C TYR A 125 16.85 -10.57 -5.39
N ASN A 126 17.15 -11.83 -5.03
CA ASN A 126 18.51 -12.26 -4.70
C ASN A 126 19.38 -12.34 -5.97
#